data_AF-A0A0D2VFJ8-F1
#
_entry.id   AF-A0A0D2VFJ8-F1
#
_cell.length_a   1.000
_cell.length_b   1.000
_cell.length_c   1.000
_cell.angle_alpha   90.00
_cell.angle_beta   90.00
_cell.angle_gamma   90.00
#
_symmetry.space_group_name_H-M   'P 1'
#
loop_
_entity.id
_entity.type
_entity.pdbx_description
1 polymer ?
#
loop_
_entity_poly.entity_id
_entity_poly.type
_entity_poly.pdbx_seq_one_letter_code
_entity_poly.pdbx_strand_id
1 'polypeptide(L)'
;MDHHCLWINNCVGYWNYKAFFNLILYATIGSIHSSVIVISCFRQKDWNYSGTTPLKIFYLACGLMMLALSVTLGTLLGWHIYLITHNMTTIEYYEGIRAAWLAKKSGLSYRHPFDISVYKNITLVLGPNTLRWFCPTSTSHLKDGVSFPTLRDSS
;
A
#
# COMPACT_ATOMS: atom_id res chain seq x y z
N MET A 1 -11.74 -7.89 7.60
CA MET A 1 -10.29 -8.13 7.80
C MET A 1 -9.63 -8.04 6.44
N ASP A 2 -8.39 -7.54 6.33
CA ASP A 2 -7.68 -7.50 5.05
C ASP A 2 -6.79 -8.72 4.86
N HIS A 3 -5.78 -8.91 5.72
CA HIS A 3 -4.90 -10.09 5.71
C HIS A 3 -4.16 -10.24 7.05
N HIS A 4 -3.51 -11.38 7.26
CA HIS A 4 -2.51 -11.53 8.33
C HIS A 4 -1.13 -11.18 7.78
N CYS A 5 -0.49 -10.15 8.34
CA CYS A 5 0.80 -9.67 7.87
C CYS A 5 1.92 -10.17 8.78
N LEU A 6 2.73 -11.11 8.28
CA LEU A 6 3.84 -11.69 9.05
C LEU A 6 4.89 -10.63 9.42
N TRP A 7 5.09 -9.62 8.58
CA TRP A 7 6.11 -8.57 8.76
C TRP A 7 5.86 -7.65 9.95
N ILE A 8 4.59 -7.47 10.33
CA ILE A 8 4.20 -6.73 11.54
C ILE A 8 3.68 -7.65 12.65
N ASN A 9 3.76 -8.97 12.43
CA ASN A 9 3.24 -10.01 13.32
C ASN A 9 1.82 -9.73 13.84
N ASN A 10 0.94 -9.26 12.95
CA ASN A 10 -0.42 -8.87 13.31
C ASN A 10 -1.37 -8.94 12.11
N CYS A 11 -2.67 -9.06 12.38
CA CYS A 11 -3.70 -8.92 11.36
C CYS A 11 -3.86 -7.45 10.97
N VAL A 12 -3.99 -7.20 9.67
CA VAL A 12 -4.40 -5.91 9.11
C VAL A 12 -5.91 -5.96 8.89
N GLY A 13 -6.61 -4.98 9.45
CA GLY A 13 -8.07 -4.89 9.43
C GLY A 13 -8.54 -3.47 9.70
N TYR A 14 -9.83 -3.31 9.99
CA TYR A 14 -10.49 -2.00 10.00
C TYR A 14 -9.78 -0.93 10.85
N TRP A 15 -9.38 -1.29 12.08
CA TRP A 15 -8.83 -0.35 13.05
C TRP A 15 -7.35 0.01 12.85
N ASN A 16 -6.60 -0.75 12.04
CA ASN A 16 -5.18 -0.52 11.81
C ASN A 16 -4.79 -0.43 10.33
N TYR A 17 -5.75 -0.54 9.40
CA TYR A 17 -5.48 -0.44 7.96
C TYR A 17 -4.80 0.88 7.58
N LYS A 18 -5.26 2.01 8.15
CA LYS A 18 -4.64 3.32 7.91
C LYS A 18 -3.18 3.39 8.38
N ALA A 19 -2.88 2.79 9.53
CA ALA A 19 -1.51 2.73 10.04
C ALA A 19 -0.64 1.86 9.14
N PHE A 20 -1.15 0.70 8.70
CA PHE A 20 -0.48 -0.17 7.75
C PHE A 20 -0.22 0.52 6.39
N PHE A 21 -1.22 1.24 5.85
CA PHE A 21 -1.07 2.01 4.61
C PHE A 21 0.01 3.09 4.73
N ASN A 22 0.05 3.81 5.85
CA ASN A 22 1.10 4.79 6.10
C ASN A 22 2.48 4.13 6.29
N LEU A 23 2.55 2.96 6.94
CA LEU A 23 3.79 2.19 7.07
C LEU A 23 4.38 1.85 5.70
N ILE A 24 3.58 1.27 4.79
CA ILE A 24 4.05 0.91 3.45
C ILE A 24 4.41 2.15 2.61
N LEU A 25 3.66 3.24 2.75
CA LEU A 25 3.97 4.52 2.08
C LEU A 25 5.33 5.07 2.52
N TYR A 26 5.55 5.20 3.82
CA TYR A 26 6.80 5.74 4.35
C TYR A 26 7.99 4.81 4.12
N ALA A 27 7.79 3.50 4.22
CA ALA A 27 8.82 2.51 3.90
C ALA A 27 9.24 2.61 2.42
N THR A 28 8.28 2.81 1.51
CA THR A 28 8.55 3.00 0.07
C THR A 28 9.32 4.28 -0.19
N ILE A 29 8.91 5.40 0.40
CA ILE A 29 9.61 6.69 0.26
C ILE A 29 11.03 6.58 0.83
N GLY A 30 11.18 6.00 2.02
CA GLY A 30 12.47 5.79 2.67
C GLY A 30 13.40 4.88 1.88
N SER A 31 12.90 3.81 1.28
CA SER A 31 13.70 2.90 0.46
C SER A 31 14.15 3.55 -0.85
N ILE A 32 13.28 4.32 -1.51
CA ILE A 32 13.63 5.08 -2.72
C ILE A 32 14.69 6.13 -2.39
N HIS A 33 14.48 6.91 -1.33
CA HIS A 33 15.43 7.92 -0.87
C HIS A 33 16.80 7.30 -0.59
N SER A 34 16.84 6.19 0.14
CA SER A 34 18.08 5.46 0.43
C SER A 34 18.75 4.94 -0.84
N SER A 35 17.97 4.44 -1.81
CA SER A 35 18.49 3.98 -3.11
C SER A 35 19.16 5.12 -3.88
N VAL A 36 18.55 6.31 -3.88
CA VAL A 36 19.12 7.51 -4.51
C VAL A 36 20.44 7.90 -3.85
N ILE A 37 20.52 7.91 -2.52
CA ILE A 37 21.76 8.20 -1.79
C ILE A 37 22.85 7.20 -2.18
N VAL A 38 22.57 5.89 -2.12
CA VAL A 38 23.57 4.84 -2.40
C VAL A 38 24.08 4.92 -3.84
N ILE A 39 23.19 5.13 -4.82
CA ILE A 39 23.58 5.31 -6.23
C ILE A 39 24.43 6.58 -6.40
N SER A 40 24.07 7.66 -5.70
CA SER A 40 24.81 8.93 -5.76
C SER A 40 26.22 8.77 -5.19
N CYS A 41 26.36 8.09 -4.05
CA CYS A 41 27.66 7.75 -3.46
C CYS A 41 28.49 6.86 -4.40
N PHE A 42 27.89 5.85 -5.01
CA PHE A 42 28.58 4.97 -5.96
C PHE A 42 29.14 5.72 -7.18
N ARG A 43 28.44 6.78 -7.62
CA ARG A 43 28.82 7.60 -8.79
C ARG A 43 29.88 8.66 -8.49
N GLN A 44 30.30 8.87 -7.24
CA GLN A 44 31.36 9.83 -6.90
C GLN A 44 32.67 9.43 -7.60
N LYS A 45 33.47 10.38 -8.09
CA LYS A 45 34.66 10.06 -8.92
C LYS A 45 35.90 9.67 -8.12
N ASP A 46 35.84 9.78 -6.79
CA ASP A 46 37.00 9.66 -5.91
C ASP A 46 37.37 8.21 -5.56
N TRP A 47 36.61 7.23 -6.05
CA TRP A 47 36.85 5.81 -5.80
C TRP A 47 38.09 5.22 -6.50
N ASN A 48 38.96 6.03 -7.09
CA ASN A 48 40.14 5.57 -7.84
C ASN A 48 41.38 5.33 -6.96
N TYR A 49 41.28 5.49 -5.63
CA TYR A 49 42.37 5.15 -4.72
C TYR A 49 42.45 3.65 -4.46
N SER A 50 43.68 3.10 -4.53
CA SER A 50 43.99 1.70 -4.24
C SER A 50 43.58 1.37 -2.79
N GLY A 51 42.64 0.43 -2.60
CA GLY A 51 42.11 0.04 -1.28
C GLY A 51 40.58 0.11 -1.12
N THR A 52 39.84 0.66 -2.10
CA THR A 52 38.38 0.87 -2.00
C THR A 52 37.50 -0.25 -2.56
N THR A 53 38.07 -1.30 -3.15
CA THR A 53 37.32 -2.43 -3.74
C THR A 53 36.27 -3.07 -2.82
N PRO A 54 36.56 -3.42 -1.55
CA PRO A 54 35.55 -4.00 -0.67
C PRO A 54 34.40 -3.02 -0.38
N LEU A 55 34.69 -1.72 -0.26
CA LEU A 55 33.67 -0.68 -0.09
C LEU A 55 32.79 -0.54 -1.33
N LYS A 56 33.36 -0.58 -2.54
CA LYS A 56 32.58 -0.57 -3.80
C LYS A 56 31.60 -1.74 -3.87
N ILE A 57 32.07 -2.94 -3.52
CA ILE A 57 31.23 -4.15 -3.50
C ILE A 57 30.10 -3.99 -2.47
N PHE A 58 30.41 -3.47 -1.29
CA PHE A 58 29.40 -3.19 -0.26
C PHE A 58 28.32 -2.22 -0.74
N TYR A 59 28.70 -1.05 -1.28
CA TYR A 59 27.73 -0.07 -1.81
C TYR A 59 26.91 -0.62 -2.98
N LEU A 60 27.51 -1.42 -3.87
CA LEU A 60 26.79 -2.10 -4.94
C LEU A 60 25.76 -3.09 -4.39
N ALA A 61 26.16 -3.93 -3.43
CA ALA A 61 25.26 -4.91 -2.81
C ALA A 61 24.11 -4.22 -2.07
N CYS A 62 24.39 -3.20 -1.26
CA CYS A 62 23.38 -2.39 -0.59
C CYS A 62 22.46 -1.70 -1.60
N GLY A 63 23.00 -1.15 -2.68
CA GLY A 63 22.22 -0.49 -3.72
C GLY A 63 21.24 -1.43 -4.40
N LEU A 64 21.69 -2.63 -4.79
CA LEU A 64 20.83 -3.66 -5.38
C LEU A 64 19.74 -4.11 -4.40
N MET A 65 20.08 -4.31 -3.12
CA MET A 65 19.12 -4.67 -2.08
C MET A 65 18.05 -3.57 -1.89
N MET A 66 18.46 -2.31 -1.80
CA MET A 66 17.53 -1.18 -1.60
C MET A 66 16.63 -0.94 -2.83
N LEU A 67 17.17 -1.15 -4.04
CA LEU A 67 16.37 -1.11 -5.26
C LEU A 67 15.32 -2.22 -5.27
N ALA A 68 15.71 -3.46 -4.97
CA ALA A 68 14.78 -4.59 -4.89
C ALA A 68 13.68 -4.31 -3.85
N LEU A 69 14.05 -3.85 -2.66
CA LEU A 69 13.10 -3.48 -1.61
C LEU A 69 12.15 -2.36 -2.06
N SER A 70 12.66 -1.34 -2.78
CA SER A 70 11.84 -0.25 -3.30
C SER A 70 10.82 -0.72 -4.33
N VAL A 71 11.20 -1.66 -5.21
CA VAL A 71 10.25 -2.27 -6.15
C VAL A 71 9.19 -3.07 -5.39
N THR A 72 9.58 -3.92 -4.44
CA THR A 72 8.64 -4.75 -3.66
C THR A 72 7.67 -3.92 -2.84
N LEU A 73 8.14 -2.89 -2.14
CA LEU A 73 7.27 -2.00 -1.37
C LEU A 73 6.42 -1.12 -2.28
N GLY A 74 6.96 -0.66 -3.41
CA GLY A 74 6.24 0.13 -4.40
C GLY A 74 5.08 -0.64 -5.04
N THR A 75 5.27 -1.92 -5.38
CA THR A 75 4.19 -2.77 -5.91
C THR A 75 3.13 -3.03 -4.85
N LEU A 76 3.53 -3.27 -3.59
CA LEU A 76 2.59 -3.41 -2.48
C LEU A 76 1.79 -2.12 -2.23
N LEU A 77 2.44 -0.96 -2.24
CA LEU A 77 1.78 0.33 -2.11
C LEU A 77 0.79 0.56 -3.26
N GLY A 78 1.20 0.30 -4.50
CA GLY A 78 0.32 0.40 -5.68
C GLY A 78 -0.91 -0.50 -5.57
N TRP A 79 -0.72 -1.73 -5.08
CA TRP A 79 -1.80 -2.67 -4.79
C TRP A 79 -2.80 -2.10 -3.77
N HIS A 80 -2.31 -1.59 -2.64
CA HIS A 80 -3.19 -1.01 -1.62
C HIS A 80 -3.84 0.31 -2.05
N ILE A 81 -3.21 1.11 -2.92
CA ILE A 81 -3.85 2.26 -3.57
C ILE A 81 -5.04 1.79 -4.43
N TYR A 82 -4.86 0.74 -5.21
CA TYR A 82 -5.94 0.15 -6.00
C TYR A 82 -7.10 -0.35 -5.11
N LEU A 83 -6.79 -1.02 -4.00
CA LEU A 83 -7.80 -1.50 -3.04
C LEU A 83 -8.60 -0.35 -2.40
N ILE A 84 -7.93 0.71 -1.90
CA ILE A 84 -8.65 1.84 -1.27
C ILE A 84 -9.47 2.65 -2.27
N THR A 85 -9.05 2.72 -3.54
CA THR A 85 -9.81 3.46 -4.56
C THR A 85 -11.10 2.76 -4.96
N HIS A 86 -11.20 1.44 -4.74
CA HIS A 86 -12.39 0.62 -5.00
C HIS A 86 -13.10 0.15 -3.71
N ASN A 87 -12.65 0.64 -2.55
CA ASN A 87 -13.17 0.29 -1.22
C ASN A 87 -13.34 -1.23 -1.04
N MET A 88 -12.26 -1.97 -1.25
CA MET A 88 -12.23 -3.42 -1.08
C MET A 88 -11.00 -3.84 -0.30
N THR A 89 -11.14 -4.90 0.47
CA THR A 89 -10.04 -5.64 1.08
C THR A 89 -9.44 -6.62 0.07
N THR A 90 -8.26 -7.15 0.40
CA THR A 90 -7.60 -8.21 -0.39
C THR A 90 -8.49 -9.45 -0.49
N ILE A 91 -9.21 -9.82 0.57
CA ILE A 91 -10.16 -10.94 0.55
C ILE A 91 -11.32 -10.65 -0.39
N GLU A 92 -11.94 -9.47 -0.25
CA GLU A 92 -13.06 -9.04 -1.10
C GLU A 92 -12.67 -8.93 -2.57
N TYR A 93 -11.42 -8.58 -2.89
CA TYR A 93 -10.91 -8.62 -4.27
C TYR A 93 -10.99 -10.02 -4.87
N TYR A 94 -10.51 -11.05 -4.16
CA TYR A 94 -10.55 -12.43 -4.66
C TYR A 94 -11.98 -12.98 -4.72
N GLU A 95 -12.82 -12.65 -3.73
CA GLU A 95 -14.25 -12.96 -3.77
C GLU A 95 -14.94 -12.27 -4.96
N GLY A 96 -14.57 -11.02 -5.23
CA GLY A 96 -15.07 -10.21 -6.34
C GLY A 96 -14.68 -10.77 -7.70
N ILE A 97 -13.46 -11.27 -7.87
CA ILE A 97 -13.05 -11.98 -9.11
C ILE A 97 -13.97 -13.18 -9.37
N ARG A 98 -14.22 -13.99 -8.34
CA ARG A 98 -15.09 -15.16 -8.45
C ARG A 98 -16.54 -14.75 -8.74
N ALA A 99 -17.05 -13.74 -8.05
CA ALA A 99 -18.39 -13.22 -8.25
C ALA A 99 -18.58 -12.63 -9.66
N ALA A 100 -17.59 -11.90 -10.17
CA ALA A 100 -17.60 -11.36 -11.52
C ALA A 100 -17.61 -12.46 -12.59
N TRP A 101 -16.83 -13.52 -12.39
CA TRP A 101 -16.83 -14.67 -13.29
C TRP A 101 -18.20 -15.39 -13.31
N LEU A 102 -18.82 -15.58 -12.14
CA LEU A 102 -20.17 -16.17 -12.04
C LEU A 102 -21.23 -15.27 -12.70
N ALA A 103 -21.21 -13.97 -12.42
CA ALA A 103 -22.14 -13.00 -13.02
C ALA A 103 -22.05 -13.04 -14.54
N LYS A 104 -20.83 -13.03 -15.11
CA LYS A 104 -20.61 -13.13 -16.55
C LYS A 104 -21.21 -14.39 -17.17
N LYS A 105 -21.12 -15.53 -16.48
CA LYS A 105 -21.75 -16.80 -16.94
C LYS A 105 -23.27 -16.73 -16.93
N SER A 106 -23.86 -15.95 -16.04
CA SER A 106 -25.31 -15.73 -15.97
C SER A 106 -25.79 -14.56 -16.83
N GLY A 107 -24.93 -13.96 -17.66
CA GLY A 107 -25.28 -12.77 -18.46
C GLY A 107 -25.47 -11.49 -17.64
N LEU A 108 -24.99 -11.47 -16.39
CA LEU A 108 -25.08 -10.34 -15.47
C LEU A 108 -23.73 -9.63 -15.37
N SER A 109 -23.76 -8.35 -14.96
CA SER A 109 -22.57 -7.59 -14.61
C SER A 109 -22.38 -7.59 -13.09
N TYR A 110 -21.12 -7.72 -12.64
CA TYR A 110 -20.77 -7.60 -11.23
C TYR A 110 -20.27 -6.20 -10.92
N ARG A 111 -20.76 -5.63 -9.82
CA ARG A 111 -20.28 -4.38 -9.25
C ARG A 111 -20.05 -4.58 -7.77
N HIS A 112 -18.88 -4.19 -7.28
CA HIS A 112 -18.54 -4.32 -5.87
C HIS A 112 -19.47 -3.41 -5.03
N PRO A 113 -20.15 -3.95 -4.00
CA PRO A 113 -21.23 -3.24 -3.31
C PRO A 113 -20.75 -2.02 -2.49
N PHE A 114 -19.50 -2.05 -2.03
CA PHE A 114 -18.88 -0.99 -1.23
C PHE A 114 -18.14 0.06 -2.07
N ASP A 115 -18.01 -0.15 -3.39
CA ASP A 115 -17.37 0.80 -4.30
C ASP A 115 -18.34 1.93 -4.69
N ILE A 116 -18.33 3.01 -3.91
CA ILE A 116 -19.26 4.14 -4.08
C ILE A 116 -18.68 5.17 -5.06
N SER A 117 -17.51 5.71 -4.73
CA SER A 117 -16.72 6.60 -5.60
C SER A 117 -15.31 6.77 -5.04
N VAL A 118 -14.33 7.00 -5.90
CA VAL A 118 -12.91 7.09 -5.50
C VAL A 118 -12.68 8.02 -4.29
N TYR A 119 -13.24 9.23 -4.31
CA TYR A 119 -13.08 10.16 -3.21
C TYR A 119 -13.73 9.65 -1.91
N LYS A 120 -14.98 9.17 -1.98
CA LYS A 120 -15.68 8.61 -0.80
C LYS A 120 -14.92 7.42 -0.24
N ASN A 121 -14.52 6.49 -1.10
CA ASN A 121 -13.76 5.29 -0.76
C ASN A 121 -12.46 5.64 -0.01
N ILE A 122 -11.67 6.58 -0.53
CA ILE A 122 -10.45 7.04 0.14
C ILE A 122 -10.75 7.71 1.48
N THR A 123 -11.76 8.59 1.54
CA THR A 123 -12.11 9.28 2.80
C THR A 123 -12.66 8.36 3.88
N LEU A 124 -13.31 7.25 3.51
CA LEU A 124 -13.76 6.22 4.48
C LEU A 124 -12.56 5.56 5.18
N VAL A 125 -11.43 5.40 4.46
CA VAL A 125 -10.22 4.77 5.01
C VAL A 125 -9.31 5.80 5.69
N LEU A 126 -8.93 6.87 4.99
CA LEU A 126 -7.92 7.84 5.46
C LEU A 126 -8.51 8.97 6.31
N GLY A 127 -9.83 9.15 6.26
CA GLY A 127 -10.58 10.16 7.00
C GLY A 127 -10.93 11.40 6.16
N PRO A 128 -11.82 12.26 6.68
CA PRO A 128 -12.33 13.42 5.94
C PRO A 128 -11.32 14.56 5.82
N ASN A 129 -10.34 14.63 6.73
CA ASN A 129 -9.33 15.68 6.72
C ASN A 129 -8.05 15.18 6.01
N THR A 130 -7.79 15.73 4.82
CA THR A 130 -6.64 15.38 3.97
C THR A 130 -5.29 15.62 4.65
N LEU A 131 -5.17 16.64 5.49
CA LEU A 131 -3.94 16.94 6.23
C LEU A 131 -3.58 15.82 7.22
N ARG A 132 -4.57 15.06 7.67
CA ARG A 132 -4.39 13.95 8.61
C ARG A 132 -4.27 12.59 7.93
N TRP A 133 -4.28 12.52 6.60
CA TRP A 133 -4.14 11.24 5.88
C TRP A 133 -2.81 10.55 6.21
N PHE A 134 -1.75 11.36 6.30
CA PHE A 134 -0.40 10.92 6.62
C PHE A 134 -0.17 10.68 8.13
N CYS A 135 -1.16 11.01 8.99
CA CYS A 135 -1.06 10.76 10.42
C CYS A 135 -1.66 9.36 10.75
N PRO A 136 -0.83 8.36 11.12
CA PRO A 136 -1.29 6.99 11.29
C PRO A 136 -2.29 6.81 12.45
N THR A 137 -2.22 7.67 13.47
CA THR A 137 -3.08 7.62 14.66
C THR A 137 -4.38 8.40 14.52
N SER A 138 -4.59 9.13 13.42
CA SER A 138 -5.83 9.86 13.17
C SER A 138 -6.92 8.90 12.68
N THR A 139 -7.55 8.19 13.61
CA THR A 139 -8.62 7.20 13.37
C THR A 139 -9.96 7.59 13.97
N SER A 140 -10.13 8.86 14.39
CA SER A 140 -11.36 9.35 15.03
C SER A 140 -12.59 9.33 14.13
N HIS A 141 -12.43 9.14 12.81
CA HIS A 141 -13.52 9.02 11.85
C HIS A 141 -14.08 7.59 11.73
N LEU A 142 -13.37 6.60 12.27
CA LEU A 142 -13.81 5.21 12.25
C LEU A 142 -15.02 5.01 13.17
N LYS A 143 -15.95 4.16 12.74
CA LYS A 143 -17.18 3.78 13.47
C LYS A 143 -16.99 2.41 14.12
N ASP A 144 -18.05 1.63 14.29
CA ASP A 144 -18.04 0.31 14.90
C ASP A 144 -17.27 -0.77 14.10
N GLY A 145 -17.08 -0.57 12.79
CA GLY A 145 -16.45 -1.57 11.92
C GLY A 145 -17.34 -2.77 11.60
N VAL A 146 -18.64 -2.70 11.91
CA VAL A 146 -19.63 -3.74 11.57
C VAL A 146 -20.63 -3.28 10.50
N SER A 147 -20.76 -1.97 10.31
CA SER A 147 -21.64 -1.39 9.29
C SER A 147 -20.85 -0.48 8.32
N PHE A 148 -21.05 -0.69 7.02
CA PHE A 148 -20.36 0.03 5.96
C PHE A 148 -21.36 0.56 4.93
N PRO A 149 -21.18 1.79 4.43
CA PRO A 149 -22.06 2.34 3.42
C PRO A 149 -21.92 1.56 2.11
N THR A 150 -23.05 1.34 1.46
CA THR A 150 -23.13 0.64 0.17
C THR A 150 -23.67 1.55 -0.91
N LEU A 151 -23.54 1.13 -2.17
CA LEU A 151 -24.16 1.82 -3.30
C LEU A 151 -25.67 2.05 -3.15
N ARG A 152 -26.38 1.15 -2.46
CA ARG A 152 -27.83 1.26 -2.26
C ARG A 152 -28.20 2.44 -1.36
N ASP A 153 -27.36 2.76 -0.38
CA ASP A 153 -27.59 3.85 0.57
C ASP A 153 -27.38 5.25 -0.07
N SER A 154 -26.77 5.29 -1.25
CA SER A 154 -26.54 6.52 -2.03
C SER A 154 -27.53 6.74 -3.17
N SER A 155 -28.57 5.91 -3.26
CA SER A 155 -29.62 5.95 -4.30
C SER A 155 -30.78 6.83 -3.91
#